data_AF-A0A1H7KZQ7-F1
#
_entry.id   AF-A0A1H7KZQ7-F1
#
_cell.length_a   1.000
_cell.length_b   1.000
_cell.length_c   1.000
_cell.angle_alpha   90.00
_cell.angle_beta   90.00
_cell.angle_gamma   90.00
#
_symmetry.space_group_name_H-M   'P 1'
#
loop_
_entity.id
_entity.type
_entity.pdbx_description
1 polymer ?
#
loop_
_entity_poly.entity_id
_entity_poly.type
_entity_poly.pdbx_seq_one_letter_code
_entity_poly.pdbx_strand_id
1 'polypeptide(L)' 'MILECFFCRTDFIFKAQQLKADKRFSSIPVVLSSAMNDLQQIARKAGADAYIQKPLDLDELEELILFLLHLKKQSE' A
#
# COMPACT_ATOMS: atom_id res chain seq x y z
N MET A 1 -3.12 4.72 -4.05
CA MET A 1 -2.20 4.16 -5.06
C MET A 1 -1.94 2.70 -4.70
N ILE A 2 -2.21 1.78 -5.62
CA ILE A 2 -1.93 0.35 -5.41
C ILE A 2 -0.60 0.04 -6.10
N LEU A 3 0.36 -0.49 -5.34
CA LEU A 3 1.65 -0.96 -5.86
C LEU A 3 1.61 -2.48 -5.98
N GLU A 4 1.64 -2.97 -7.22
CA GLU A 4 1.74 -4.40 -7.50
C GLU A 4 3.19 -4.87 -7.54
N CYS A 5 3.46 -5.99 -6.87
CA CYS A 5 4.78 -6.60 -6.85
C CYS A 5 4.88 -7.71 -7.92
N PHE A 6 5.42 -7.38 -9.10
CA PHE A 6 5.72 -8.37 -10.16
C PHE A 6 7.22 -8.69 -10.32
N PHE A 7 8.13 -7.85 -9.81
CA PHE A 7 9.57 -8.05 -9.96
C PHE A 7 10.31 -7.55 -8.70
N CYS A 8 11.19 -8.41 -8.18
CA CYS A 8 12.16 -8.21 -7.09
C CYS A 8 11.63 -7.61 -5.76
N ARG A 9 11.86 -8.34 -4.65
CA ARG A 9 11.43 -7.97 -3.29
C ARG A 9 11.96 -6.61 -2.79
N THR A 10 13.04 -6.10 -3.36
CA THR A 10 13.71 -4.90 -2.84
C THR A 10 13.13 -3.62 -3.44
N ASP A 11 12.74 -3.64 -4.71
CA ASP A 11 12.40 -2.42 -5.46
C ASP A 11 11.08 -1.79 -5.01
N PHE A 12 10.11 -2.60 -4.58
CA PHE A 12 8.83 -2.07 -4.13
C PHE A 12 8.94 -1.37 -2.76
N ILE A 13 9.84 -1.82 -1.86
CA ILE A 13 10.05 -1.17 -0.55
C ILE A 13 10.56 0.24 -0.79
N PHE A 14 11.58 0.38 -1.63
CA PHE A 14 12.14 1.68 -1.99
C PHE A 14 11.10 2.56 -2.68
N LYS A 15 10.28 2.04 -3.60
CA LYS A 15 9.22 2.83 -4.25
C LYS A 15 8.19 3.37 -3.27
N ALA A 16 7.68 2.54 -2.37
CA ALA A 16 6.71 2.98 -1.36
C ALA A 16 7.30 4.07 -0.44
N GLN A 17 8.55 3.88 0.00
CA GLN A 17 9.27 4.85 0.82
C GLN A 17 9.50 6.17 0.07
N GLN A 18 9.91 6.12 -1.20
CA GLN A 18 10.12 7.31 -2.03
C GLN A 18 8.82 8.10 -2.25
N LEU A 19 7.71 7.40 -2.51
CA LEU A 19 6.40 8.03 -2.64
C LEU A 19 5.94 8.69 -1.34
N LYS A 20 6.20 8.07 -0.19
CA LYS A 20 5.89 8.66 1.11
C LYS A 20 6.83 9.80 1.50
N ALA A 21 8.07 9.79 1.03
CA ALA A 21 9.04 10.86 1.26
C ALA A 21 8.73 12.13 0.45
N ASP A 22 8.11 11.99 -0.73
CA ASP A 22 7.69 13.13 -1.53
C ASP A 22 6.41 13.76 -0.95
N LYS A 23 6.50 15.04 -0.53
CA LYS A 23 5.37 15.80 0.03
C LYS A 23 4.16 15.89 -0.90
N ARG A 24 4.36 15.71 -2.21
CA ARG A 24 3.27 15.72 -3.20
C ARG A 24 2.43 14.45 -3.17
N PHE A 25 3.02 13.34 -2.72
CA PHE A 25 2.40 12.01 -2.74
C PHE A 25 2.20 11.43 -1.33
N SER A 26 2.74 12.06 -0.29
CA SER A 26 2.62 11.62 1.11
C SER A 26 1.16 11.55 1.60
N SER A 27 0.28 12.40 1.06
CA SER A 27 -1.16 12.42 1.35
C SER A 27 -1.91 11.24 0.71
N ILE A 28 -1.37 10.63 -0.34
CA ILE A 28 -2.01 9.52 -1.05
C ILE A 28 -1.80 8.22 -0.25
N PRO A 29 -2.85 7.45 0.04
CA PRO A 29 -2.71 6.14 0.68
C PRO A 29 -2.01 5.16 -0.26
N VAL A 30 -1.01 4.47 0.27
CA VAL A 30 -0.22 3.45 -0.44
C VAL A 30 -0.67 2.08 0.05
N VAL A 31 -1.19 1.27 -0.86
CA VAL A 31 -1.60 -0.11 -0.61
C VAL A 31 -0.68 -1.06 -1.38
N LEU A 32 -0.12 -2.05 -0.70
CA LEU A 32 0.70 -3.07 -1.33
C LEU A 32 -0.11 -4.32 -1.67
N SER A 33 -0.02 -4.79 -2.91
CA SER A 33 -0.66 -6.04 -3.34
C SER A 33 0.36 -7.05 -3.86
N SER A 34 0.36 -8.26 -3.28
CA SER A 34 1.25 -9.36 -3.68
C SER A 34 0.72 -10.74 -3.27
N ALA A 35 1.22 -11.81 -3.91
CA ALA A 35 0.96 -13.20 -3.52
C ALA A 35 1.98 -13.75 -2.50
N MET A 36 2.90 -12.91 -2.00
CA MET A 36 3.93 -13.31 -1.03
C MET A 36 3.36 -13.54 0.37
N ASN A 37 3.76 -14.63 1.01
CA ASN A 37 3.37 -14.96 2.39
C ASN A 37 3.81 -13.91 3.42
N ASP A 38 4.96 -13.26 3.21
CA ASP A 38 5.50 -12.26 4.14
C ASP A 38 5.00 -10.82 3.87
N LEU A 39 3.95 -10.66 3.06
CA LEU A 39 3.47 -9.35 2.60
C LEU A 39 3.23 -8.35 3.73
N GLN A 40 2.71 -8.81 4.87
CA GLN A 40 2.49 -7.96 6.03
C GLN A 40 3.79 -7.36 6.59
N GLN A 41 4.83 -8.18 6.78
CA GLN A 41 6.13 -7.70 7.28
C GLN A 41 6.77 -6.73 6.30
N ILE A 42 6.65 -7.06 5.02
CA ILE A 42 7.10 -6.27 3.90
C ILE A 42 6.40 -4.90 3.87
N ALA A 43 5.09 -4.86 4.04
CA ALA A 43 4.32 -3.64 3.98
C ALA A 43 4.65 -2.69 5.14
N ARG A 44 4.86 -3.26 6.33
CA ARG A 44 5.38 -2.51 7.49
C ARG A 44 6.76 -1.92 7.21
N LYS A 45 7.69 -2.71 6.65
CA LYS A 45 9.04 -2.21 6.28
C LYS A 45 8.99 -1.11 5.21
N ALA A 46 8.05 -1.20 4.28
CA ALA A 46 7.86 -0.24 3.20
C ALA A 46 7.16 1.06 3.65
N GLY A 47 6.55 1.08 4.84
CA GLY A 47 5.74 2.22 5.30
C GLY A 47 4.43 2.38 4.51
N ALA A 48 3.89 1.28 3.98
CA ALA A 48 2.58 1.30 3.32
C ALA A 48 1.46 1.45 4.35
N ASP A 49 0.39 2.17 4.00
CA ASP A 49 -0.76 2.36 4.89
C ASP A 49 -1.58 1.07 5.01
N ALA A 50 -1.62 0.25 3.95
CA ALA A 50 -2.25 -1.06 3.97
C ALA A 50 -1.59 -2.07 3.02
N TYR A 51 -2.05 -3.31 3.09
CA TYR A 51 -1.66 -4.39 2.20
C TYR A 51 -2.85 -5.30 1.92
N ILE A 52 -2.87 -5.94 0.76
CA ILE A 52 -3.89 -6.92 0.35
C ILE A 52 -3.22 -8.10 -0.35
N GLN A 53 -3.46 -9.32 0.13
CA GLN A 53 -2.84 -10.52 -0.43
C GLN A 53 -3.62 -11.01 -1.65
N LYS A 54 -2.91 -11.51 -2.66
CA LYS A 54 -3.54 -12.14 -3.83
C LYS A 54 -3.89 -13.61 -3.55
N PRO A 55 -4.98 -14.15 -4.13
CA PRO A 55 -5.96 -13.46 -4.99
C PRO A 55 -6.80 -12.47 -4.19
N LEU A 56 -6.99 -11.26 -4.76
CA LEU A 56 -7.71 -10.19 -4.08
C LEU A 56 -9.20 -10.24 -4.45
N ASP A 57 -10.06 -10.02 -3.47
CA ASP A 57 -11.47 -9.76 -3.68
C ASP A 57 -11.68 -8.27 -4.02
N LEU A 58 -12.52 -7.97 -5.00
CA LEU A 58 -12.84 -6.60 -5.37
C LEU A 58 -13.64 -5.90 -4.26
N ASP A 59 -14.50 -6.63 -3.57
CA ASP A 59 -15.31 -6.09 -2.48
C ASP A 59 -14.39 -5.71 -1.30
N GLU A 60 -13.45 -6.58 -0.93
CA GLU A 60 -12.44 -6.32 0.11
C GLU A 60 -11.55 -5.12 -0.27
N LEU A 61 -11.16 -5.01 -1.55
CA LEU A 61 -10.37 -3.89 -2.03
C LEU A 61 -11.15 -2.56 -1.95
N GLU A 62 -12.43 -2.58 -2.32
CA GLU A 62 -13.29 -1.39 -2.25
C GLU A 62 -13.46 -0.91 -0.81
N GLU A 63 -13.77 -1.82 0.12
CA GLU A 63 -13.87 -1.53 1.55
C GLU A 63 -12.57 -0.93 2.09
N LEU A 64 -11.42 -1.52 1.72
CA LEU A 64 -10.11 -1.04 2.14
C LEU A 64 -9.83 0.37 1.62
N ILE A 65 -10.11 0.64 0.34
CA ILE A 65 -9.90 1.97 -0.25
C ILE A 65 -10.81 3.01 0.43
N LEU A 66 -12.08 2.69 0.61
CA LEU A 66 -13.05 3.58 1.27
C LEU A 66 -12.62 3.89 2.71
N PHE A 67 -12.14 2.89 3.44
CA PHE A 67 -11.61 3.05 4.78
C PHE A 67 -10.38 3.98 4.81
N LEU A 68 -9.41 3.76 3.93
CA LEU A 68 -8.18 4.57 3.86
C LEU A 68 -8.46 6.03 3.47
N LEU A 69 -9.39 6.25 2.54
CA LEU A 69 -9.83 7.59 2.15
C LEU A 69 -10.48 8.32 3.32
N HIS A 70 -11.31 7.65 4.12
CA HIS A 70 -11.93 8.24 5.31
C HIS A 70 -10.89 8.62 6.37
N LEU A 71 -9.91 7.75 6.65
CA LEU A 71 -8.86 8.04 7.64
C LEU A 71 -8.01 9.25 7.26
N LYS A 72 -7.62 9.36 5.99
CA LYS A 72 -6.79 10.48 5.51
C LYS A 72 -7.56 11.80 5.45
N LYS A 73 -8.86 11.76 5.14
CA LYS A 73 -9.73 12.96 5.13
C LYS A 73 -9.87 13.60 6.52
N GLN A 74 -9.64 12.85 7.60
CA GLN A 74 -9.62 13.38 8.97
C GLN A 74 -8.23 13.84 9.45
N SER A 75 -7.19 13.64 8.63
CA SER A 75 -5.79 13.92 8.97
C SER A 75 -5.29 15.26 8.40
N GLU A 76 -6.16 16.07 7.78
CA GLU A 76 -5.88 17.41 7.23
C GLU A 76 -6.58 18.51 8.04
#